data_AF-A0A542CTN0-F1
#
_entry.id   AF-A0A542CTN0-F1
#
_cell.length_a   1.000
_cell.length_b   1.000
_cell.length_c   1.000
_cell.angle_alpha   90.00
_cell.angle_beta   90.00
_cell.angle_gamma   90.00
#
_symmetry.space_group_name_H-M   'P 1'
#
loop_
_entity.id
_entity.type
_entity.pdbx_description
1 polymer ?
#
loop_
_entity_poly.entity_id
_entity_poly.type
_entity_poly.pdbx_seq_one_letter_code
_entity_poly.pdbx_strand_id
1 'polypeptide(L)'
;MRAVVLVLLLLAGLLALATAARVTHGGAAEVDRLGTATVAGCTEHGPVSVYGIGTTYRCMAEVRWSDGTTEQREFPPGQLSPADTGPVPVYLDLPDHRGEPYVGRNDSAWYSTLRLPILLAVGGLVLVVGLVAGHAAYRVIRPAGGGASGGPPEAVRTGAAQQRAAHQRKEREWPLTPADRAGAPLPRITVRLWLLAAWCLLLVLLVPVLAIPRFDAPRAVEFVSPWPQVERALLVDPPATGTVVVGLALGLLLLAMAAGTRTDAARTARYGPAYLARNLPGKSAPERRVRERLDKLAASRRRHLAFSLSGGLLLLALAVVALVRAVVEAPAQGSTLVWLACVRDAVLLGGLAAVWLGTVESPHDRMRRLLAGHQEKATAGPGTAGGSRPS
;
A
#
# COMPACT_ATOMS: atom_id res chain seq x y z
N MET A 1 -4.99 12.91 -27.19
CA MET A 1 -5.35 11.47 -27.28
C MET A 1 -4.76 10.60 -26.18
N ARG A 2 -3.44 10.50 -25.98
CA ARG A 2 -2.84 9.57 -24.97
C ARG A 2 -3.34 9.76 -23.52
N ALA A 3 -3.51 11.00 -23.06
CA ALA A 3 -4.05 11.27 -21.72
C ALA A 3 -5.51 10.82 -21.58
N VAL A 4 -6.33 11.02 -22.62
CA VAL A 4 -7.72 10.58 -22.66
C VAL A 4 -7.80 9.04 -22.62
N VAL A 5 -6.96 8.35 -23.39
CA VAL A 5 -6.86 6.87 -23.35
C VAL A 5 -6.48 6.36 -21.96
N LEU A 6 -5.51 7.00 -21.29
CA LEU A 6 -5.10 6.63 -19.93
C LEU A 6 -6.19 6.86 -18.89
N VAL A 7 -6.96 7.95 -19.01
CA VAL A 7 -8.11 8.23 -18.14
C VAL A 7 -9.23 7.22 -18.38
N LEU A 8 -9.51 6.86 -19.63
CA LEU A 8 -10.49 5.82 -19.97
C LEU A 8 -10.06 4.43 -19.43
N LEU A 9 -8.78 4.08 -19.54
CA LEU A 9 -8.24 2.84 -18.95
C LEU A 9 -8.32 2.85 -17.42
N LEU A 10 -8.08 4.00 -16.78
CA LEU A 10 -8.23 4.14 -15.33
C LEU A 10 -9.68 3.94 -14.92
N LEU A 11 -10.62 4.59 -15.60
CA LEU A 11 -12.05 4.43 -15.39
C LEU A 11 -12.48 2.98 -15.58
N ALA A 12 -12.05 2.32 -16.66
CA ALA A 12 -12.34 0.91 -16.91
C ALA A 12 -11.76 -0.01 -15.82
N GLY A 13 -10.54 0.26 -15.34
CA GLY A 13 -9.93 -0.47 -14.23
C GLY A 13 -10.67 -0.27 -12.91
N LEU A 14 -11.08 0.97 -12.59
CA LEU A 14 -11.89 1.27 -11.40
C LEU A 14 -13.27 0.61 -11.47
N LEU A 15 -13.91 0.60 -12.65
CA LEU A 15 -15.16 -0.11 -12.90
C LEU A 15 -14.98 -1.62 -12.73
N ALA A 16 -13.91 -2.20 -13.31
CA ALA A 16 -13.60 -3.62 -13.13
C ALA A 16 -13.34 -3.97 -11.66
N LEU A 17 -12.66 -3.09 -10.92
CA LEU A 17 -12.41 -3.25 -9.49
C LEU A 17 -13.70 -3.17 -8.68
N ALA A 18 -14.60 -2.24 -9.02
CA ALA A 18 -15.92 -2.12 -8.39
C ALA A 18 -16.80 -3.34 -8.69
N THR A 19 -16.81 -3.82 -9.93
CA THR A 19 -17.52 -5.05 -10.33
C THR A 19 -16.94 -6.26 -9.60
N ALA A 20 -15.62 -6.41 -9.55
CA ALA A 20 -14.98 -7.48 -8.79
C ALA A 20 -15.33 -7.39 -7.30
N ALA A 21 -15.28 -6.20 -6.70
CA ALA A 21 -15.66 -6.00 -5.31
C ALA A 21 -17.14 -6.35 -5.05
N ARG A 22 -18.04 -6.04 -5.99
CA ARG A 22 -19.47 -6.33 -5.90
C ARG A 22 -19.78 -7.82 -6.05
N VAL A 23 -19.17 -8.47 -7.03
CA VAL A 23 -19.37 -9.92 -7.30
C VAL A 23 -18.71 -10.77 -6.22
N THR A 24 -17.66 -10.27 -5.57
CA THR A 24 -16.95 -10.99 -4.50
C THR A 24 -17.41 -10.63 -3.09
N HIS A 25 -18.27 -9.62 -2.91
CA HIS A 25 -19.03 -9.46 -1.66
C HIS A 25 -20.10 -10.55 -1.59
N GLY A 26 -19.70 -11.74 -1.12
CA GLY A 26 -20.64 -12.62 -0.44
C GLY A 26 -21.18 -11.90 0.80
N GLY A 27 -22.44 -12.14 1.14
CA GLY A 27 -23.14 -11.52 2.26
C GLY A 27 -22.39 -11.58 3.58
N ALA A 28 -22.84 -10.80 4.57
CA ALA A 28 -22.13 -10.63 5.82
C ALA A 28 -21.78 -11.99 6.46
N ALA A 29 -20.71 -11.99 7.26
CA ALA A 29 -20.32 -13.15 8.05
C ALA A 29 -21.33 -13.46 9.17
N GLU A 30 -22.24 -12.52 9.41
CA GLU A 30 -23.41 -12.66 10.27
C GLU A 30 -24.58 -13.10 9.38
N VAL A 31 -25.18 -14.21 9.78
CA VAL A 31 -26.33 -14.79 9.10
C VAL A 31 -27.23 -15.33 10.17
N ASP A 32 -28.39 -14.72 10.29
CA ASP A 32 -29.34 -15.05 11.34
C ASP A 32 -29.97 -16.41 11.14
N ARG A 33 -30.03 -16.91 9.89
CA ARG A 33 -30.56 -18.25 9.59
C ARG A 33 -29.73 -18.98 8.54
N LEU A 34 -29.54 -20.27 8.78
CA LEU A 34 -28.97 -21.23 7.84
C LEU A 34 -30.05 -22.22 7.38
N GLY A 35 -29.94 -22.71 6.16
CA GLY A 35 -30.90 -23.66 5.61
C GLY A 35 -30.39 -24.39 4.38
N THR A 36 -31.27 -25.16 3.77
CA THR A 36 -31.05 -25.79 2.46
C THR A 36 -32.14 -25.36 1.50
N ALA A 37 -31.75 -24.88 0.33
CA ALA A 37 -32.65 -24.50 -0.75
C ALA A 37 -32.75 -25.61 -1.79
N THR A 38 -33.96 -25.85 -2.28
CA THR A 38 -34.23 -26.69 -3.45
C THR A 38 -34.86 -25.81 -4.53
N VAL A 39 -34.24 -25.77 -5.71
CA VAL A 39 -34.71 -24.91 -6.81
C VAL A 39 -36.09 -25.36 -7.30
N ALA A 40 -37.06 -24.44 -7.24
CA ALA A 40 -38.42 -24.68 -7.73
C ALA A 40 -38.59 -24.23 -9.18
N GLY A 41 -37.93 -23.12 -9.57
CA GLY A 41 -37.95 -22.63 -10.93
C GLY A 41 -37.00 -21.46 -11.13
N CYS A 42 -36.53 -21.26 -12.36
CA CYS A 42 -35.60 -20.18 -12.70
C CYS A 42 -36.09 -19.38 -13.90
N THR A 43 -35.88 -18.07 -13.85
CA THR A 43 -36.00 -17.17 -15.00
C THR A 43 -34.62 -16.86 -15.54
N GLU A 44 -34.45 -17.01 -16.85
CA GLU A 44 -33.19 -16.75 -17.54
C GLU A 44 -33.05 -15.27 -17.91
N HIS A 45 -31.85 -14.73 -17.71
CA HIS A 45 -31.47 -13.38 -18.08
C HIS A 45 -30.15 -13.42 -18.88
N GLY A 46 -30.16 -12.96 -20.13
CA GLY A 46 -28.96 -12.97 -20.98
C GLY A 46 -29.30 -12.83 -22.47
N PRO A 47 -28.30 -12.87 -23.37
CA PRO A 47 -26.86 -12.91 -23.10
C PRO A 47 -26.27 -11.55 -22.65
N VAL A 48 -27.08 -10.48 -22.65
CA VAL A 48 -26.74 -9.17 -22.10
C VAL A 48 -27.88 -8.74 -21.19
N SER A 49 -27.60 -8.56 -19.91
CA SER A 49 -28.59 -8.14 -18.92
C SER A 49 -28.02 -7.05 -18.00
N VAL A 50 -28.88 -6.45 -17.17
CA VAL A 50 -28.45 -5.54 -16.10
C VAL A 50 -27.51 -6.20 -15.08
N TYR A 51 -27.41 -7.54 -15.10
CA TYR A 51 -26.57 -8.33 -14.22
C TYR A 51 -25.22 -8.72 -14.84
N GLY A 52 -24.98 -8.44 -16.13
CA GLY A 52 -23.72 -8.70 -16.80
C GLY A 52 -23.85 -9.27 -18.21
N ILE A 53 -22.70 -9.66 -18.78
CA ILE A 53 -22.58 -10.38 -20.06
C ILE A 53 -22.52 -11.88 -19.75
N GLY A 54 -23.35 -12.66 -20.43
CA GLY A 54 -23.56 -14.09 -20.18
C GLY A 54 -25.02 -14.41 -19.85
N THR A 55 -25.34 -15.69 -19.77
CA THR A 55 -26.63 -16.16 -19.21
C THR A 55 -26.51 -16.25 -17.70
N THR A 56 -27.45 -15.64 -17.00
CA THR A 56 -27.61 -15.74 -15.55
C THR A 56 -29.04 -16.10 -15.23
N TYR A 57 -29.25 -16.76 -14.09
CA TYR A 57 -30.55 -17.26 -13.69
C TYR A 57 -30.97 -16.62 -12.38
N ARG A 58 -32.21 -16.16 -12.31
CA ARG A 58 -32.88 -15.75 -11.08
C ARG A 58 -33.86 -16.86 -10.70
N CYS A 59 -33.59 -17.52 -9.58
CA CYS A 59 -34.32 -18.73 -9.20
C CYS A 59 -35.17 -18.51 -7.96
N MET A 60 -36.39 -19.02 -8.01
CA MET A 60 -37.24 -19.26 -6.84
C MET A 60 -36.85 -20.62 -6.27
N ALA A 61 -36.60 -20.69 -4.97
CA ALA A 61 -36.27 -21.93 -4.29
C ALA A 61 -37.07 -22.08 -3.00
N GLU A 62 -37.43 -23.32 -2.68
CA GLU A 62 -37.99 -23.67 -1.39
C GLU A 62 -36.83 -23.85 -0.40
N VAL A 63 -36.79 -23.00 0.62
CA VAL A 63 -35.74 -23.00 1.64
C VAL A 63 -36.28 -23.65 2.90
N ARG A 64 -35.61 -24.73 3.32
CA ARG A 64 -35.82 -25.36 4.60
C ARG A 64 -34.77 -24.86 5.58
N TRP A 65 -35.17 -24.06 6.56
CA TRP A 65 -34.30 -23.47 7.57
C TRP A 65 -33.97 -24.46 8.68
N SER A 66 -32.89 -24.19 9.41
CA SER A 66 -32.43 -24.99 10.56
C SER A 66 -33.40 -25.00 11.74
N ASP A 67 -34.28 -24.00 11.85
CA ASP A 67 -35.37 -23.95 12.83
C ASP A 67 -36.58 -24.86 12.45
N GLY A 68 -36.48 -25.55 11.31
CA GLY A 68 -37.51 -26.43 10.78
C GLY A 68 -38.59 -25.71 9.96
N THR A 69 -38.54 -24.39 9.84
CA THR A 69 -39.46 -23.64 9.00
C THR A 69 -39.11 -23.79 7.52
N THR A 70 -40.12 -23.73 6.66
CA THR A 70 -39.95 -23.80 5.21
C THR A 70 -40.64 -22.59 4.57
N GLU A 71 -39.96 -21.92 3.65
CA GLU A 71 -40.54 -20.81 2.89
C GLU A 71 -39.96 -20.76 1.47
N GLN A 72 -40.69 -20.15 0.54
CA GLN A 72 -40.15 -19.87 -0.78
C GLN A 72 -39.42 -18.53 -0.78
N ARG A 73 -38.21 -18.52 -1.34
CA ARG A 73 -37.40 -17.31 -1.49
C ARG A 73 -36.86 -17.20 -2.91
N GLU A 74 -36.84 -15.97 -3.39
CA GLU A 74 -36.17 -15.63 -4.63
C GLU A 74 -34.69 -15.33 -4.36
N PHE A 75 -33.81 -15.99 -5.10
CA PHE A 75 -32.37 -15.82 -4.98
C PHE A 75 -31.86 -14.77 -5.99
N PRO A 76 -30.88 -13.92 -5.60
CA PRO A 76 -30.24 -12.99 -6.51
C PRO A 76 -29.66 -13.71 -7.75
N PRO A 77 -29.65 -13.04 -8.93
CA PRO A 77 -29.15 -13.65 -10.16
C PRO A 77 -27.75 -14.23 -10.03
N GLY A 78 -27.56 -15.48 -10.46
CA GLY A 78 -26.27 -16.18 -10.45
C GLY A 78 -25.91 -16.88 -9.15
N GLN A 79 -26.77 -16.84 -8.12
CA GLN A 79 -26.57 -17.59 -6.87
C GLN A 79 -27.02 -19.05 -6.98
N LEU A 80 -28.09 -19.32 -7.73
CA LEU A 80 -28.61 -20.65 -8.03
C LEU A 80 -28.78 -20.78 -9.55
N SER A 81 -28.77 -22.02 -10.02
CA SER A 81 -28.90 -22.38 -11.43
C SER A 81 -29.85 -23.56 -11.61
N PRO A 82 -30.39 -23.79 -12.82
CA PRO A 82 -31.19 -24.98 -13.12
C PRO A 82 -30.44 -26.31 -12.90
N ALA A 83 -29.11 -26.28 -12.83
CA ALA A 83 -28.29 -27.46 -12.55
C ALA A 83 -28.26 -27.85 -11.07
N ASP A 84 -28.69 -26.95 -10.17
CA ASP A 84 -28.74 -27.16 -8.73
C ASP A 84 -30.00 -27.96 -8.33
N THR A 85 -30.04 -29.24 -8.73
CA THR A 85 -31.20 -30.13 -8.56
C THR A 85 -31.32 -30.74 -7.16
N GLY A 86 -30.28 -30.65 -6.34
CA GLY A 86 -30.25 -31.15 -4.96
C GLY A 86 -30.34 -30.04 -3.91
N PRO A 87 -30.43 -30.40 -2.61
CA PRO A 87 -30.41 -29.44 -1.52
C PRO A 87 -29.10 -28.65 -1.51
N VAL A 88 -29.17 -27.35 -1.79
CA VAL A 88 -28.02 -26.45 -1.76
C VAL A 88 -28.01 -25.71 -0.42
N PRO A 89 -26.89 -25.66 0.32
CA PRO A 89 -26.84 -24.91 1.56
C PRO A 89 -26.99 -23.40 1.26
N VAL A 90 -27.79 -22.70 2.05
CA VAL A 90 -28.12 -21.28 1.89
C VAL A 90 -28.17 -20.56 3.24
N TYR A 91 -28.20 -19.24 3.19
CA TYR A 91 -28.26 -18.39 4.37
C TYR A 91 -29.18 -17.19 4.20
N LEU A 92 -29.65 -16.63 5.32
CA LEU A 92 -30.41 -15.38 5.40
C LEU A 92 -29.72 -14.42 6.37
N ASP A 93 -29.45 -13.21 5.88
CA ASP A 93 -28.89 -12.08 6.61
C ASP A 93 -30.02 -11.06 6.82
N LEU A 94 -30.48 -10.92 8.07
CA LEU A 94 -31.47 -9.91 8.48
C LEU A 94 -30.71 -8.64 8.91
N PRO A 95 -30.85 -7.55 8.17
CA PRO A 95 -30.15 -6.32 8.50
C PRO A 95 -30.68 -5.71 9.79
N ASP A 96 -29.77 -5.26 10.67
CA ASP A 96 -30.11 -4.76 12.01
C ASP A 96 -31.24 -3.72 12.00
N HIS A 97 -31.16 -2.67 11.17
CA HIS A 97 -32.03 -1.49 11.36
C HIS A 97 -32.69 -0.87 10.13
N ARG A 98 -32.49 -1.34 8.87
CA ARG A 98 -33.14 -0.70 7.69
C ARG A 98 -33.02 -1.37 6.31
N GLY A 99 -32.51 -2.60 6.20
CA GLY A 99 -32.34 -3.25 4.89
C GLY A 99 -33.44 -4.27 4.59
N GLU A 100 -33.50 -4.72 3.33
CA GLU A 100 -34.23 -5.95 3.01
C GLU A 100 -33.41 -7.18 3.41
N PRO A 101 -34.04 -8.26 3.90
CA PRO A 101 -33.34 -9.51 4.19
C PRO A 101 -32.61 -10.02 2.96
N TYR A 102 -31.33 -10.33 3.10
CA TYR A 102 -30.50 -10.81 2.00
C TYR A 102 -30.34 -12.33 2.07
N VAL A 103 -30.73 -13.03 1.01
CA VAL A 103 -30.57 -14.48 0.88
C VAL A 103 -29.45 -14.81 -0.10
N GLY A 104 -28.61 -15.79 0.25
CA GLY A 104 -27.46 -16.17 -0.59
C GLY A 104 -27.12 -17.66 -0.50
N ARG A 105 -26.41 -18.16 -1.51
CA ARG A 105 -25.87 -19.51 -1.52
C ARG A 105 -24.69 -19.60 -0.57
N ASN A 106 -24.67 -20.64 0.26
CA ASN A 106 -23.66 -20.90 1.29
C ASN A 106 -22.40 -21.62 0.77
N ASP A 107 -22.15 -21.50 -0.54
CA ASP A 107 -21.03 -22.12 -1.27
C ASP A 107 -20.07 -21.03 -1.82
N SER A 108 -20.16 -19.82 -1.26
CA SER A 108 -19.45 -18.62 -1.73
C SER A 108 -17.93 -18.66 -1.51
N ALA A 109 -17.42 -19.72 -0.91
CA ALA A 109 -16.00 -20.05 -0.79
C ALA A 109 -15.26 -19.98 -2.14
N TRP A 110 -15.88 -20.44 -3.22
CA TRP A 110 -15.22 -20.46 -4.54
C TRP A 110 -14.86 -19.06 -5.06
N TYR A 111 -15.69 -18.04 -4.79
CA TYR A 111 -15.40 -16.67 -5.20
C TYR A 111 -14.28 -16.05 -4.36
N SER A 112 -14.02 -16.54 -3.15
CA SER A 112 -12.97 -16.06 -2.26
C SER A 112 -11.57 -16.39 -2.79
N THR A 113 -11.38 -17.60 -3.34
CA THR A 113 -10.10 -18.07 -3.87
C THR A 113 -9.65 -17.30 -5.10
N LEU A 114 -10.59 -16.87 -5.96
CA LEU A 114 -10.31 -15.99 -7.10
C LEU A 114 -10.25 -14.51 -6.72
N ARG A 115 -10.89 -14.09 -5.62
CA ARG A 115 -10.93 -12.68 -5.19
C ARG A 115 -9.54 -12.13 -4.92
N LEU A 116 -8.70 -12.86 -4.20
CA LEU A 116 -7.35 -12.39 -3.88
C LEU A 116 -6.50 -12.11 -5.14
N PRO A 117 -6.32 -13.07 -6.07
CA PRO A 117 -5.54 -12.81 -7.28
C PRO A 117 -6.18 -11.73 -8.17
N ILE A 118 -7.52 -11.66 -8.24
CA ILE A 118 -8.22 -10.60 -9.00
C ILE A 118 -7.98 -9.22 -8.35
N LEU A 119 -8.11 -9.09 -7.03
CA LEU A 119 -7.86 -7.83 -6.34
C LEU A 119 -6.41 -7.38 -6.46
N LEU A 120 -5.45 -8.30 -6.36
CA LEU A 120 -4.03 -7.99 -6.55
C LEU A 120 -3.74 -7.57 -8.01
N ALA A 121 -4.25 -8.31 -8.99
CA ALA A 121 -4.03 -8.04 -10.41
C ALA A 121 -4.71 -6.73 -10.85
N VAL A 122 -6.01 -6.59 -10.58
CA VAL A 122 -6.81 -5.42 -10.98
C VAL A 122 -6.42 -4.20 -10.14
N GLY A 123 -6.25 -4.35 -8.83
CA GLY A 123 -5.80 -3.26 -7.96
C GLY A 123 -4.41 -2.75 -8.33
N GLY A 124 -3.47 -3.66 -8.64
CA GLY A 124 -2.14 -3.32 -9.16
C GLY A 124 -2.22 -2.60 -10.50
N LEU A 125 -3.05 -3.08 -11.44
CA LEU A 125 -3.26 -2.43 -12.73
C LEU A 125 -3.83 -1.02 -12.58
N VAL A 126 -4.89 -0.85 -11.77
CA VAL A 126 -5.51 0.44 -11.47
C VAL A 126 -4.50 1.41 -10.89
N LEU A 127 -3.65 0.96 -9.97
CA LEU A 127 -2.60 1.78 -9.40
C LEU A 127 -1.63 2.26 -10.47
N VAL A 128 -1.08 1.34 -11.28
CA VAL A 128 -0.10 1.68 -12.32
C VAL A 128 -0.70 2.66 -13.32
N VAL A 129 -1.91 2.38 -13.81
CA VAL A 129 -2.61 3.27 -14.75
C VAL A 129 -2.91 4.62 -14.08
N GLY A 130 -3.32 4.63 -12.81
CA GLY A 130 -3.59 5.84 -12.04
C GLY A 130 -2.36 6.72 -11.86
N LEU A 131 -1.20 6.13 -11.55
CA LEU A 131 0.08 6.84 -11.46
C LEU A 131 0.47 7.46 -12.81
N VAL A 132 0.32 6.71 -13.90
CA VAL A 132 0.64 7.18 -15.26
C VAL A 132 -0.34 8.29 -15.70
N ALA A 133 -1.63 8.13 -15.45
CA ALA A 133 -2.66 9.11 -15.75
C ALA A 133 -2.49 10.39 -14.91
N GLY A 134 -2.25 10.26 -13.61
CA GLY A 134 -1.97 11.39 -12.71
C GLY A 134 -0.73 12.17 -13.14
N HIS A 135 0.35 11.46 -13.51
CA HIS A 135 1.52 12.09 -14.10
C HIS A 135 1.20 12.82 -15.40
N ALA A 136 0.36 12.25 -16.27
CA ALA A 136 -0.06 12.89 -17.52
C ALA A 136 -0.95 14.13 -17.29
N ALA A 137 -1.92 14.05 -16.38
CA ALA A 137 -2.83 15.15 -16.04
C ALA A 137 -2.10 16.30 -15.33
N TYR A 138 -1.14 15.99 -14.45
CA TYR A 138 -0.25 16.98 -13.84
C TYR A 138 0.46 17.84 -14.91
N ARG A 139 0.82 17.26 -16.05
CA ARG A 139 1.44 18.00 -17.17
C ARG A 139 0.46 18.89 -17.95
N VAL A 140 -0.84 18.65 -17.86
CA VAL A 140 -1.89 19.46 -18.52
C VAL A 140 -2.33 20.62 -17.63
N ILE A 141 -2.52 20.38 -16.33
CA ILE A 141 -3.03 21.37 -15.35
C ILE A 141 -1.98 22.40 -14.93
N ARG A 142 -0.69 22.11 -15.11
CA ARG A 142 0.33 23.16 -15.21
C ARG A 142 0.56 23.49 -16.70
N PRO A 143 -0.35 24.23 -17.37
CA PRO A 143 0.00 24.79 -18.67
C PRO A 143 1.20 25.70 -18.46
N ALA A 144 2.18 25.61 -19.36
CA ALA A 144 3.34 26.47 -19.36
C ALA A 144 2.88 27.92 -19.19
N GLY A 145 3.32 28.59 -18.12
CA GLY A 145 2.89 29.94 -17.81
C GLY A 145 3.13 30.86 -18.99
N GLY A 146 2.04 31.27 -19.65
CA GLY A 146 2.02 32.39 -20.56
C GLY A 146 2.06 33.67 -19.75
N GLY A 147 3.13 34.44 -19.95
CA GLY A 147 3.27 35.82 -19.49
C GLY A 147 3.90 36.63 -20.63
N ALA A 148 3.13 37.60 -21.11
CA ALA A 148 3.36 38.42 -22.29
C ALA A 148 4.48 39.46 -22.13
N SER A 149 5.27 39.68 -23.20
CA SER A 149 5.61 40.99 -23.77
C SER A 149 6.52 40.80 -24.98
N GLY A 150 6.19 41.44 -26.11
CA GLY A 150 6.67 41.11 -27.46
C GLY A 150 8.18 41.24 -27.69
N GLY A 151 8.80 40.11 -28.08
CA GLY A 151 10.15 40.03 -28.64
C GLY A 151 10.23 38.88 -29.66
N PRO A 152 11.11 38.97 -30.68
CA PRO A 152 11.18 38.03 -31.80
C PRO A 152 11.61 36.60 -31.38
N PRO A 153 11.34 35.57 -32.21
CA PRO A 153 11.17 34.19 -31.79
C PRO A 153 12.50 33.47 -31.55
N GLU A 154 12.95 33.41 -30.30
CA GLU A 154 14.03 32.54 -29.84
C GLU A 154 13.43 31.30 -29.16
N ALA A 155 13.78 30.11 -29.67
CA ALA A 155 13.14 28.84 -29.34
C ALA A 155 13.22 28.47 -27.84
N VAL A 156 12.12 28.68 -27.10
CA VAL A 156 11.99 28.36 -25.68
C VAL A 156 11.93 26.84 -25.47
N ARG A 157 13.08 26.24 -25.14
CA ARG A 157 13.23 24.83 -24.74
C ARG A 157 12.42 24.53 -23.48
N THR A 158 11.46 23.61 -23.62
CA THR A 158 10.50 23.15 -22.60
C THR A 158 11.05 23.01 -21.17
N GLY A 159 10.29 23.42 -20.15
CA GLY A 159 10.66 23.31 -18.73
C GLY A 159 10.92 21.87 -18.24
N ALA A 160 10.41 20.83 -18.91
CA ALA A 160 10.79 19.45 -18.64
C ALA A 160 12.13 19.08 -19.29
N ALA A 161 12.45 19.60 -20.48
CA ALA A 161 13.79 19.52 -21.03
C ALA A 161 14.75 20.42 -20.25
N GLN A 162 14.30 21.51 -19.63
CA GLN A 162 15.10 22.37 -18.78
C GLN A 162 15.24 21.81 -17.37
N GLN A 163 14.26 21.10 -16.82
CA GLN A 163 14.37 20.33 -15.58
C GLN A 163 15.19 19.07 -15.79
N ARG A 164 15.02 18.36 -16.91
CA ARG A 164 15.91 17.26 -17.31
C ARG A 164 17.29 17.79 -17.63
N ALA A 165 17.44 18.93 -18.29
CA ALA A 165 18.74 19.55 -18.53
C ALA A 165 19.31 20.10 -17.24
N ALA A 166 18.52 20.60 -16.29
CA ALA A 166 18.99 21.04 -14.98
C ALA A 166 19.34 19.84 -14.09
N HIS A 167 18.60 18.74 -14.17
CA HIS A 167 18.89 17.48 -13.50
C HIS A 167 20.15 16.85 -14.11
N GLN A 168 20.23 16.78 -15.43
CA GLN A 168 21.41 16.33 -16.17
C GLN A 168 22.60 17.27 -15.95
N ARG A 169 22.40 18.59 -15.86
CA ARG A 169 23.46 19.54 -15.48
C ARG A 169 23.91 19.28 -14.05
N LYS A 170 22.98 19.09 -13.10
CA LYS A 170 23.30 18.70 -11.71
C LYS A 170 23.99 17.34 -11.63
N GLU A 171 23.61 16.38 -12.47
CA GLU A 171 24.25 15.06 -12.57
C GLU A 171 25.64 15.16 -13.22
N ARG A 172 25.81 16.02 -14.22
CA ARG A 172 27.10 16.31 -14.85
C ARG A 172 28.04 17.10 -13.93
N GLU A 173 27.49 17.95 -13.07
CA GLU A 173 28.23 18.72 -12.08
C GLU A 173 28.75 17.81 -10.95
N TRP A 174 27.98 16.78 -10.61
CA TRP A 174 28.30 15.84 -9.52
C TRP A 174 28.18 14.37 -9.98
N PRO A 175 29.03 13.92 -10.93
CA PRO A 175 28.91 12.60 -11.54
C PRO A 175 29.21 11.47 -10.55
N LEU A 176 28.27 10.54 -10.36
CA LEU A 176 28.48 9.35 -9.52
C LEU A 176 28.69 8.10 -10.37
N THR A 177 29.76 7.36 -10.06
CA THR A 177 29.95 6.00 -10.59
C THR A 177 29.12 4.99 -9.77
N PRO A 178 28.82 3.80 -10.32
CA PRO A 178 28.20 2.72 -9.56
C PRO A 178 29.03 2.32 -8.33
N ALA A 179 30.36 2.33 -8.43
CA ALA A 179 31.28 2.06 -7.34
C ALA A 179 31.11 3.06 -6.18
N ASP A 180 30.93 4.36 -6.48
CA ASP A 180 30.66 5.37 -5.45
C ASP A 180 29.36 5.09 -4.68
N ARG A 181 28.32 4.61 -5.36
CA ARG A 181 27.02 4.27 -4.73
C ARG A 181 27.09 3.00 -3.90
N ALA A 182 27.97 2.06 -4.27
CA ALA A 182 28.20 0.82 -3.54
C ALA A 182 29.05 1.08 -2.29
N GLY A 183 30.09 1.92 -2.39
CA GLY A 183 31.00 2.27 -1.29
C GLY A 183 30.55 3.45 -0.43
N ALA A 184 29.35 4.01 -0.66
CA ALA A 184 28.77 5.03 0.20
C ALA A 184 28.14 4.38 1.44
N PRO A 185 28.34 4.94 2.65
CA PRO A 185 27.69 4.42 3.85
C PRO A 185 26.17 4.55 3.69
N LEU A 186 25.43 3.50 4.08
CA LEU A 186 23.96 3.48 4.03
C LEU A 186 23.40 4.29 5.21
N PRO A 187 22.76 5.45 4.96
CA PRO A 187 22.10 6.18 6.03
C PRO A 187 20.98 5.34 6.66
N ARG A 188 20.76 5.46 7.97
CA ARG A 188 19.65 4.73 8.62
C ARG A 188 18.30 5.18 8.08
N ILE A 189 18.17 6.44 7.65
CA ILE A 189 16.96 6.89 6.95
C ILE A 189 16.69 6.10 5.66
N THR A 190 17.72 5.70 4.92
CA THR A 190 17.55 4.89 3.72
C THR A 190 17.07 3.50 4.12
N VAL A 191 17.73 2.87 5.11
CA VAL A 191 17.29 1.57 5.66
C VAL A 191 15.83 1.64 6.14
N ARG A 192 15.45 2.70 6.85
CA ARG A 192 14.07 2.95 7.28
C ARG A 192 13.09 2.97 6.13
N LEU A 193 13.38 3.70 5.06
CA LEU A 193 12.50 3.81 3.91
C LEU A 193 12.33 2.46 3.21
N TRP A 194 13.40 1.66 3.09
CA TRP A 194 13.33 0.29 2.57
C TRP A 194 12.48 -0.62 3.46
N LEU A 195 12.70 -0.59 4.77
CA LEU A 195 11.93 -1.37 5.74
C LEU A 195 10.46 -0.96 5.79
N LEU A 196 10.15 0.34 5.69
CA LEU A 196 8.78 0.83 5.59
C LEU A 196 8.12 0.39 4.27
N ALA A 197 8.86 0.36 3.15
CA ALA A 197 8.34 -0.17 1.90
C ALA A 197 8.06 -1.68 2.00
N ALA A 198 8.96 -2.44 2.62
CA ALA A 198 8.74 -3.86 2.91
C ALA A 198 7.54 -4.08 3.85
N TRP A 199 7.38 -3.22 4.85
CA TRP A 199 6.21 -3.23 5.74
C TRP A 199 4.90 -2.92 4.99
N CYS A 200 4.93 -1.98 4.03
CA CYS A 200 3.76 -1.73 3.17
C CYS A 200 3.43 -2.98 2.32
N LEU A 201 4.44 -3.67 1.79
CA LEU A 201 4.22 -4.91 1.04
C LEU A 201 3.64 -6.02 1.94
N LEU A 202 4.15 -6.15 3.18
CA LEU A 202 3.58 -7.06 4.17
C LEU A 202 2.11 -6.75 4.40
N LEU A 203 1.74 -5.48 4.57
CA LEU A 203 0.36 -5.04 4.74
C LEU A 203 -0.52 -5.34 3.51
N VAL A 204 0.01 -5.15 2.29
CA VAL A 204 -0.67 -5.50 1.02
C VAL A 204 -0.94 -7.00 0.89
N LEU A 205 -0.08 -7.85 1.46
CA LEU A 205 -0.24 -9.31 1.41
C LEU A 205 -1.11 -9.82 2.58
N LEU A 206 -0.80 -9.37 3.79
CA LEU A 206 -1.38 -9.89 5.02
C LEU A 206 -2.87 -9.52 5.15
N VAL A 207 -3.25 -8.28 4.88
CA VAL A 207 -4.65 -7.83 5.07
C VAL A 207 -5.62 -8.59 4.15
N PRO A 208 -5.36 -8.75 2.84
CA PRO A 208 -6.22 -9.55 1.99
C PRO A 208 -6.22 -11.04 2.35
N VAL A 209 -5.08 -11.62 2.72
CA VAL A 209 -5.00 -13.03 3.12
C VAL A 209 -5.83 -13.29 4.38
N LEU A 210 -5.76 -12.40 5.36
CA LEU A 210 -6.55 -12.49 6.59
C LEU A 210 -8.02 -12.10 6.40
N ALA A 211 -8.38 -11.54 5.24
CA ALA A 211 -9.77 -11.38 4.85
C ALA A 211 -10.36 -12.67 4.24
N ILE A 212 -9.54 -13.64 3.81
CA ILE A 212 -10.02 -14.91 3.20
C ILE A 212 -10.93 -15.71 4.16
N PRO A 213 -10.59 -15.90 5.45
CA PRO A 213 -11.47 -16.63 6.38
C PRO A 213 -12.87 -16.02 6.52
N ARG A 214 -13.04 -14.73 6.21
CA ARG A 214 -14.35 -14.06 6.16
C ARG A 214 -15.24 -14.57 5.03
N PHE A 215 -14.64 -15.14 3.98
CA PHE A 215 -15.31 -15.53 2.74
C PHE A 215 -15.21 -17.02 2.42
N ASP A 216 -14.30 -17.76 3.07
CA ASP A 216 -13.94 -19.14 2.70
C ASP A 216 -14.24 -20.20 3.77
N ALA A 217 -14.86 -19.82 4.89
CA ALA A 217 -15.26 -20.80 5.89
C ALA A 217 -16.48 -21.59 5.35
N PRO A 218 -16.38 -22.92 5.12
CA PRO A 218 -17.55 -23.72 4.83
C PRO A 218 -18.49 -23.59 6.03
N ARG A 219 -19.62 -22.88 5.85
CA ARG A 219 -20.57 -22.66 6.94
C ARG A 219 -21.35 -23.97 7.12
N ALA A 220 -20.77 -24.89 7.88
CA ALA A 220 -21.44 -26.08 8.36
C ALA A 220 -22.65 -25.67 9.22
N VAL A 221 -23.61 -26.58 9.40
CA VAL A 221 -24.85 -26.32 10.17
C VAL A 221 -24.55 -25.88 11.62
N GLU A 222 -23.38 -26.25 12.17
CA GLU A 222 -22.89 -25.86 13.51
C GLU A 222 -21.80 -24.76 13.48
N PHE A 223 -21.54 -24.14 12.32
CA PHE A 223 -20.49 -23.14 12.20
C PHE A 223 -20.87 -21.83 12.87
N VAL A 224 -20.28 -21.56 14.04
CA VAL A 224 -20.26 -20.24 14.64
C VAL A 224 -19.16 -19.43 13.97
N SER A 225 -19.54 -18.37 13.26
CA SER A 225 -18.58 -17.46 12.62
C SER A 225 -17.60 -16.91 13.67
N PRO A 226 -16.28 -17.04 13.47
CA PRO A 226 -15.29 -16.44 14.36
C PRO A 226 -15.19 -14.91 14.17
N TRP A 227 -15.98 -14.33 13.26
CA TRP A 227 -15.83 -12.94 12.84
C TRP A 227 -16.17 -11.92 13.93
N PRO A 228 -17.23 -12.06 14.74
CA PRO A 228 -17.48 -11.10 15.82
C PRO A 228 -16.32 -11.02 16.82
N GLN A 229 -15.65 -12.16 17.09
CA GLN A 229 -14.45 -12.18 17.91
C GLN A 229 -13.27 -11.48 17.23
N VAL A 230 -13.06 -11.75 15.93
CA VAL A 230 -12.01 -11.07 15.15
C VAL A 230 -12.25 -9.57 15.08
N GLU A 231 -13.48 -9.12 14.82
CA GLU A 231 -13.84 -7.71 14.73
C GLU A 231 -13.62 -6.98 16.06
N ARG A 232 -14.01 -7.59 17.18
CA ARG A 232 -13.70 -7.06 18.52
C ARG A 232 -12.20 -7.06 18.85
N ALA A 233 -11.44 -8.01 18.32
CA ALA A 233 -9.99 -8.09 18.49
C ALA A 233 -9.24 -6.99 17.71
N LEU A 234 -9.76 -6.58 16.55
CA LEU A 234 -9.11 -5.59 15.68
C LEU A 234 -9.20 -4.17 16.25
N LEU A 235 -8.14 -3.38 16.04
CA LEU A 235 -8.13 -1.94 16.31
C LEU A 235 -8.58 -1.14 15.08
N VAL A 236 -8.20 -1.61 13.89
CA VAL A 236 -8.54 -0.95 12.62
C VAL A 236 -8.91 -2.03 11.62
N ASP A 237 -10.07 -1.94 10.98
CA ASP A 237 -10.46 -2.83 9.87
C ASP A 237 -10.51 -2.08 8.54
N PRO A 238 -9.35 -1.81 7.90
CA PRO A 238 -9.35 -1.11 6.62
C PRO A 238 -9.87 -2.06 5.53
N PRO A 239 -10.64 -1.55 4.55
CA PRO A 239 -11.07 -2.37 3.43
C PRO A 239 -9.84 -2.92 2.69
N ALA A 240 -9.82 -4.22 2.42
CA ALA A 240 -8.68 -4.91 1.80
C ALA A 240 -8.24 -4.23 0.48
N THR A 241 -9.21 -3.83 -0.35
CA THR A 241 -8.93 -3.12 -1.61
C THR A 241 -8.21 -1.78 -1.37
N GLY A 242 -8.67 -0.99 -0.41
CA GLY A 242 -8.03 0.28 -0.06
C GLY A 242 -6.61 0.07 0.44
N THR A 243 -6.42 -0.96 1.26
CA THR A 243 -5.12 -1.37 1.80
C THR A 243 -4.14 -1.75 0.70
N VAL A 244 -4.56 -2.53 -0.30
CA VAL A 244 -3.72 -2.93 -1.45
C VAL A 244 -3.30 -1.70 -2.25
N VAL A 245 -4.26 -0.85 -2.63
CA VAL A 245 -3.97 0.32 -3.48
C VAL A 245 -3.05 1.30 -2.75
N VAL A 246 -3.41 1.71 -1.53
CA VAL A 246 -2.62 2.69 -0.76
C VAL A 246 -1.27 2.12 -0.36
N GLY A 247 -1.22 0.85 0.06
CA GLY A 247 0.01 0.17 0.45
C GLY A 247 1.03 0.06 -0.70
N LEU A 248 0.58 -0.32 -1.90
CA LEU A 248 1.46 -0.37 -3.08
C LEU A 248 1.91 1.03 -3.51
N ALA A 249 1.01 2.03 -3.52
CA ALA A 249 1.33 3.41 -3.85
C ALA A 249 2.44 3.95 -2.92
N LEU A 250 2.24 3.79 -1.62
CA LEU A 250 3.14 4.26 -0.59
C LEU A 250 4.47 3.50 -0.62
N GLY A 251 4.44 2.17 -0.81
CA GLY A 251 5.64 1.34 -0.94
C GLY A 251 6.54 1.79 -2.10
N LEU A 252 5.96 2.05 -3.28
CA LEU A 252 6.71 2.56 -4.44
C LEU A 252 7.31 3.95 -4.17
N LEU A 253 6.53 4.85 -3.55
CA LEU A 253 7.02 6.18 -3.18
C LEU A 253 8.19 6.11 -2.19
N LEU A 254 8.10 5.24 -1.18
CA LEU A 254 9.15 5.01 -0.19
C LEU A 254 10.42 4.47 -0.84
N LEU A 255 10.32 3.51 -1.77
CA LEU A 255 11.47 2.99 -2.52
C LEU A 255 12.14 4.08 -3.39
N ALA A 256 11.33 4.90 -4.07
CA ALA A 256 11.85 6.02 -4.85
C ALA A 256 12.60 7.04 -3.98
N MET A 257 12.03 7.39 -2.81
CA MET A 257 12.71 8.26 -1.83
C MET A 257 13.99 7.60 -1.27
N ALA A 258 13.98 6.28 -1.06
CA ALA A 258 15.16 5.56 -0.60
C ALA A 258 16.30 5.59 -1.62
N ALA A 259 16.00 5.42 -2.91
CA ALA A 259 16.98 5.56 -3.99
C ALA A 259 17.54 6.98 -4.09
N GLY A 260 16.69 8.01 -3.93
CA GLY A 260 17.11 9.41 -3.89
C GLY A 260 18.05 9.71 -2.73
N THR A 261 17.69 9.31 -1.51
CA THR A 261 18.51 9.51 -0.30
C THR A 261 19.85 8.80 -0.38
N ARG A 262 19.90 7.58 -0.95
CA ARG A 262 21.16 6.86 -1.18
C ARG A 262 22.07 7.59 -2.16
N THR A 263 21.50 8.14 -3.23
CA THR A 263 22.25 8.91 -4.23
C THR A 263 22.81 10.19 -3.61
N ASP A 264 22.02 10.90 -2.79
CA ASP A 264 22.47 12.09 -2.07
C ASP A 264 23.56 11.78 -1.04
N ALA A 265 23.46 10.66 -0.34
CA ALA A 265 24.49 10.20 0.58
C ALA A 265 25.81 9.90 -0.16
N ALA A 266 25.74 9.22 -1.30
CA ALA A 266 26.92 8.95 -2.14
C ALA A 266 27.58 10.23 -2.65
N ARG A 267 26.79 11.22 -3.11
CA ARG A 267 27.34 12.53 -3.50
C ARG A 267 27.98 13.26 -2.32
N THR A 268 27.35 13.21 -1.15
CA THR A 268 27.93 13.82 0.07
C THR A 268 29.24 13.14 0.48
N ALA A 269 29.31 11.81 0.42
CA ALA A 269 30.54 11.07 0.75
C ALA A 269 31.67 11.34 -0.27
N ARG A 270 31.34 11.51 -1.56
CA ARG A 270 32.33 11.78 -2.61
C ARG A 270 32.81 13.23 -2.62
N TYR A 271 31.90 14.18 -2.49
CA TYR A 271 32.16 15.61 -2.72
C TYR A 271 32.15 16.48 -1.45
N GLY A 272 31.80 15.89 -0.30
CA GLY A 272 31.95 16.51 0.99
C GLY A 272 31.14 17.80 1.17
N PRO A 273 31.72 18.82 1.85
CA PRO A 273 31.06 20.09 2.13
C PRO A 273 30.62 20.87 0.90
N ALA A 274 31.33 20.75 -0.23
CA ALA A 274 31.01 21.48 -1.46
C ALA A 274 29.60 21.11 -1.98
N TYR A 275 29.26 19.82 -1.96
CA TYR A 275 27.94 19.34 -2.34
C TYR A 275 26.84 19.80 -1.39
N LEU A 276 27.09 19.76 -0.08
CA LEU A 276 26.11 20.17 0.92
C LEU A 276 25.84 21.68 0.91
N ALA A 277 26.89 22.48 0.70
CA ALA A 277 26.79 23.94 0.72
C ALA A 277 26.01 24.53 -0.45
N ARG A 278 25.83 23.79 -1.55
CA ARG A 278 25.13 24.29 -2.75
C ARG A 278 23.69 24.76 -2.48
N ASN A 279 23.03 24.15 -1.49
CA ASN A 279 21.65 24.45 -1.10
C ASN A 279 21.57 25.33 0.15
N LEU A 280 22.72 25.76 0.69
CA LEU A 280 22.78 26.62 1.88
C LEU A 280 22.91 28.09 1.44
N PRO A 281 22.05 28.99 1.95
CA PRO A 281 22.16 30.41 1.65
C PRO A 281 23.46 31.00 2.23
N GLY A 282 23.97 32.07 1.61
CA GLY A 282 25.14 32.81 2.09
C GLY A 282 26.34 32.74 1.14
N LYS A 283 27.24 33.71 1.29
CA LYS A 283 28.45 33.88 0.46
C LYS A 283 29.73 33.32 1.12
N SER A 284 29.63 32.80 2.35
CA SER A 284 30.79 32.26 3.06
C SER A 284 31.28 30.95 2.44
N ALA A 285 32.54 30.60 2.75
CA ALA A 285 33.16 29.36 2.31
C ALA A 285 32.24 28.15 2.59
N PRO A 286 32.15 27.16 1.67
CA PRO A 286 31.29 25.99 1.82
C PRO A 286 31.37 25.30 3.17
N GLU A 287 32.59 25.13 3.69
CA GLU A 287 32.84 24.49 4.99
C GLU A 287 32.22 25.25 6.16
N ARG A 288 32.33 26.57 6.15
CA ARG A 288 31.75 27.43 7.20
C ARG A 288 30.23 27.35 7.18
N ARG A 289 29.61 27.38 5.99
CA ARG A 289 28.15 27.20 5.86
C ARG A 289 27.67 25.86 6.37
N VAL A 290 28.40 24.78 6.04
CA VAL A 290 28.06 23.43 6.50
C VAL A 290 28.24 23.30 8.01
N ARG A 291 29.30 23.88 8.59
CA ARG A 291 29.52 23.91 10.04
C ARG A 291 28.42 24.66 10.77
N GLU A 292 28.08 25.87 10.34
CA GLU A 292 26.96 26.64 10.90
C GLU A 292 25.63 25.88 10.81
N ARG A 293 25.42 25.12 9.73
CA ARG A 293 24.24 24.25 9.61
C ARG A 293 24.28 23.06 10.57
N LEU A 294 25.43 22.42 10.74
CA LEU A 294 25.62 21.33 11.70
C LEU A 294 25.36 21.79 13.13
N ASP A 295 25.86 22.97 13.51
CA ASP A 295 25.64 23.53 14.86
C ASP A 295 24.15 23.78 15.13
N LYS A 296 23.42 24.31 14.14
CA LYS A 296 21.95 24.46 14.21
C LYS A 296 21.24 23.12 14.37
N LEU A 297 21.70 22.07 13.67
CA LEU A 297 21.15 20.72 13.80
C LEU A 297 21.53 20.04 15.12
N ALA A 298 22.71 20.35 15.68
CA ALA A 298 23.13 19.86 16.98
C ALA A 298 22.19 20.39 18.09
N ALA A 299 21.80 21.66 18.01
CA ALA A 299 20.85 22.27 18.95
C ALA A 299 19.45 21.64 18.90
N SER A 300 19.01 21.12 17.75
CA SER A 300 17.72 20.43 17.62
C SER A 300 17.80 18.91 17.84
N ARG A 301 19.00 18.35 18.04
CA ARG A 301 19.23 16.89 18.13
C ARG A 301 18.39 16.22 19.22
N ARG A 302 18.42 16.74 20.45
CA ARG A 302 17.67 16.17 21.58
C ARG A 302 16.16 16.17 21.34
N ARG A 303 15.63 17.29 20.81
CA ARG A 303 14.20 17.41 20.48
C ARG A 303 13.77 16.43 19.39
N HIS A 304 14.57 16.27 18.34
CA HIS A 304 14.28 15.29 17.28
C HIS A 304 14.31 13.86 17.78
N LEU A 305 15.28 13.50 18.63
CA LEU A 305 15.36 12.17 19.21
C LEU A 305 14.16 11.91 20.13
N ALA A 306 13.83 12.85 21.02
CA ALA A 306 12.67 12.74 21.90
C ALA A 306 11.38 12.54 21.08
N PHE A 307 11.12 13.39 20.09
CA PHE A 307 9.94 13.28 19.22
C PHE A 307 9.89 11.94 18.48
N SER A 308 11.02 11.49 17.93
CA SER A 308 11.07 10.21 17.21
C SER A 308 10.87 9.02 18.16
N LEU A 309 11.43 9.06 19.37
CA LEU A 309 11.25 8.00 20.37
C LEU A 309 9.80 7.95 20.88
N SER A 310 9.20 9.10 21.18
CA SER A 310 7.80 9.19 21.60
C SER A 310 6.87 8.57 20.56
N GLY A 311 7.08 8.85 19.27
CA GLY A 311 6.28 8.25 18.20
C GLY A 311 6.42 6.72 18.12
N GLY A 312 7.65 6.19 18.27
CA GLY A 312 7.87 4.74 18.28
C GLY A 312 7.31 4.04 19.52
N LEU A 313 7.40 4.68 20.69
CA LEU A 313 6.81 4.17 21.94
C LEU A 313 5.29 4.16 21.89
N LEU A 314 4.67 5.18 21.28
CA LEU A 314 3.23 5.22 21.07
C LEU A 314 2.76 4.06 20.18
N LEU A 315 3.47 3.79 19.08
CA LEU A 315 3.16 2.65 18.20
C LEU A 315 3.30 1.32 18.95
N LEU A 316 4.31 1.18 19.80
CA LEU A 316 4.52 -0.02 20.61
C LEU A 316 3.40 -0.20 21.65
N ALA A 317 2.97 0.88 22.31
CA ALA A 317 1.83 0.85 23.23
C ALA A 317 0.54 0.41 22.52
N LEU A 318 0.27 0.93 21.32
CA LEU A 318 -0.87 0.50 20.50
C LEU A 318 -0.76 -0.98 20.10
N ALA A 319 0.44 -1.46 19.78
CA ALA A 319 0.66 -2.88 19.48
C ALA A 319 0.36 -3.79 20.69
N VAL A 320 0.73 -3.36 21.90
CA VAL A 320 0.40 -4.08 23.14
C VAL A 320 -1.11 -4.09 23.38
N VAL A 321 -1.80 -2.96 23.18
CA VAL A 321 -3.27 -2.90 23.29
C VAL A 321 -3.94 -3.85 22.28
N ALA A 322 -3.47 -3.87 21.02
CA ALA A 322 -3.94 -4.79 20.00
C ALA A 322 -3.75 -6.25 20.42
N LEU A 323 -2.59 -6.59 20.98
CA LEU A 323 -2.29 -7.94 21.44
C LEU A 323 -3.20 -8.36 22.60
N VAL A 324 -3.43 -7.47 23.57
CA VAL A 324 -4.35 -7.75 24.69
C VAL A 324 -5.76 -8.00 24.18
N ARG A 325 -6.26 -7.17 23.25
CA ARG A 325 -7.57 -7.41 22.61
C ARG A 325 -7.63 -8.74 21.88
N ALA A 326 -6.59 -9.07 21.13
CA ALA A 326 -6.49 -10.36 20.44
C ALA A 326 -6.55 -11.53 21.42
N VAL A 327 -5.84 -11.47 22.55
CA VAL A 327 -5.84 -12.55 23.56
C VAL A 327 -7.18 -12.67 24.29
N VAL A 328 -7.84 -11.55 24.58
CA VAL A 328 -9.14 -11.53 25.29
C VAL A 328 -10.28 -12.02 24.40
N GLU A 329 -10.29 -11.62 23.14
CA GLU A 329 -11.40 -11.88 22.23
C GLU A 329 -11.22 -13.15 21.40
N ALA A 330 -9.98 -13.60 21.14
CA ALA A 330 -9.77 -14.75 20.28
C ALA A 330 -10.38 -16.03 20.86
N PRO A 331 -11.10 -16.82 20.03
CA PRO A 331 -11.68 -18.08 20.47
C PRO A 331 -10.57 -19.07 20.83
N ALA A 332 -10.66 -19.68 22.00
CA ALA A 332 -9.67 -20.67 22.49
C ALA A 332 -9.49 -21.86 21.53
N GLN A 333 -10.56 -22.21 20.80
CA GLN A 333 -10.57 -23.30 19.80
C GLN A 333 -10.47 -22.77 18.36
N GLY A 334 -10.14 -21.48 18.17
CA GLY A 334 -9.98 -20.88 16.85
C GLY A 334 -8.86 -21.52 16.05
N SER A 335 -9.06 -21.64 14.73
CA SER A 335 -7.98 -22.08 13.83
C SER A 335 -6.82 -21.08 13.83
N THR A 336 -5.64 -21.52 13.37
CA THR A 336 -4.45 -20.66 13.26
C THR A 336 -4.72 -19.39 12.44
N LEU A 337 -5.58 -19.47 11.43
CA LEU A 337 -5.96 -18.31 10.61
C LEU A 337 -6.81 -17.29 11.38
N VAL A 338 -7.71 -17.76 12.25
CA VAL A 338 -8.50 -16.88 13.15
C VAL A 338 -7.58 -16.18 14.13
N TRP A 339 -6.65 -16.91 14.75
CA TRP A 339 -5.65 -16.32 15.63
C TRP A 339 -4.77 -15.30 14.91
N LEU A 340 -4.30 -15.61 13.70
CA LEU A 340 -3.53 -14.68 12.86
C LEU A 340 -4.33 -13.42 12.51
N ALA A 341 -5.64 -13.54 12.24
CA ALA A 341 -6.52 -12.40 12.02
C ALA A 341 -6.64 -11.54 13.27
N CYS A 342 -6.83 -12.14 14.45
CA CYS A 342 -6.89 -11.42 15.72
C CYS A 342 -5.58 -10.68 16.04
N VAL A 343 -4.41 -11.30 15.83
CA VAL A 343 -3.11 -10.68 16.14
C VAL A 343 -2.56 -9.76 15.04
N ARG A 344 -3.29 -9.60 13.92
CA ARG A 344 -2.87 -8.81 12.75
C ARG A 344 -2.35 -7.44 13.13
N ASP A 345 -3.15 -6.68 13.87
CA ASP A 345 -2.84 -5.28 14.19
C ASP A 345 -1.65 -5.19 15.15
N ALA A 346 -1.51 -6.15 16.08
CA ALA A 346 -0.34 -6.24 16.95
C ALA A 346 0.95 -6.50 16.16
N VAL A 347 0.91 -7.41 15.19
CA VAL A 347 2.05 -7.71 14.30
C VAL A 347 2.41 -6.50 13.44
N LEU A 348 1.42 -5.87 12.79
CA LEU A 348 1.65 -4.73 11.92
C LEU A 348 2.17 -3.51 12.70
N LEU A 349 1.56 -3.17 13.84
CA LEU A 349 1.99 -2.05 14.69
C LEU A 349 3.34 -2.32 15.35
N GLY A 350 3.56 -3.54 15.85
CA GLY A 350 4.83 -3.96 16.43
C GLY A 350 5.97 -3.91 15.42
N GLY A 351 5.74 -4.42 14.20
CA GLY A 351 6.68 -4.31 13.08
C GLY A 351 6.97 -2.85 12.72
N LEU A 352 5.95 -1.99 12.65
CA LEU A 352 6.13 -0.57 12.37
C LEU A 352 6.93 0.15 13.48
N ALA A 353 6.65 -0.17 14.74
CA ALA A 353 7.38 0.34 15.90
C ALA A 353 8.86 -0.10 15.87
N ALA A 354 9.13 -1.37 15.56
CA ALA A 354 10.48 -1.90 15.44
C ALA A 354 11.27 -1.20 14.31
N VAL A 355 10.65 -1.01 13.13
CA VAL A 355 11.25 -0.24 12.04
C VAL A 355 11.52 1.20 12.49
N TRP A 356 10.56 1.84 13.15
CA TRP A 356 10.67 3.23 13.56
C TRP A 356 11.79 3.44 14.60
N LEU A 357 11.81 2.64 15.66
CA LEU A 357 12.78 2.73 16.77
C LEU A 357 14.18 2.24 16.35
N GLY A 358 14.26 1.16 15.58
CA GLY A 358 15.54 0.60 15.12
C GLY A 358 16.29 1.49 14.13
N THR A 359 15.59 2.42 13.46
CA THR A 359 16.18 3.30 12.44
C THR A 359 16.21 4.78 12.84
N VAL A 360 16.02 5.09 14.13
CA VAL A 360 16.14 6.47 14.63
C VAL A 360 17.56 6.98 14.36
N GLU A 361 17.62 8.12 13.68
CA GLU A 361 18.85 8.81 13.32
C GLU A 361 18.59 10.31 13.27
N SER A 362 19.38 11.08 14.03
CA SER A 362 19.29 12.53 13.96
C SER A 362 19.92 13.05 12.65
N PRO A 363 19.37 14.12 12.04
CA PRO A 363 19.97 14.73 10.85
C PRO A 363 21.44 15.13 11.04
N HIS A 364 21.78 15.57 12.27
CA HIS A 364 23.14 15.90 12.68
C HIS A 364 24.07 14.69 12.59
N ASP A 365 23.71 13.57 13.22
CA ASP A 365 24.56 12.37 13.27
C ASP A 365 24.76 11.73 11.89
N ARG A 366 23.73 11.84 11.04
CA ARG A 366 23.81 11.43 9.63
C ARG A 366 24.81 12.28 8.85
N MET A 367 24.69 13.61 8.92
CA MET A 367 25.60 14.51 8.20
C MET A 367 27.03 14.40 8.71
N ARG A 368 27.24 14.30 10.02
CA ARG A 368 28.55 14.11 10.64
C ARG A 368 29.22 12.82 10.15
N ARG A 369 28.49 11.70 10.11
CA ARG A 369 29.01 10.42 9.59
C ARG A 369 29.39 10.48 8.11
N LEU A 370 28.55 11.11 7.28
CA LEU A 370 28.84 11.26 5.85
C LEU A 370 30.09 12.13 5.60
N LEU A 371 30.28 13.19 6.39
CA LEU A 371 31.45 14.05 6.29
C LEU A 371 32.72 13.40 6.84
N ALA A 372 32.62 12.62 7.92
CA ALA A 372 33.75 11.86 8.45
C ALA A 372 34.31 10.88 7.39
N GLY A 373 33.43 10.12 6.72
CA GLY A 373 33.86 9.22 5.66
C GLY A 373 34.45 9.93 4.42
N HIS A 374 34.07 11.19 4.18
CA HIS A 374 34.72 12.01 3.15
C HIS A 374 36.13 12.43 3.58
N GLN A 375 36.30 12.87 4.84
CA GLN A 375 37.60 13.26 5.39
C GLN A 375 38.58 12.09 5.42
N GLU A 376 38.15 10.90 5.84
CA GLU A 376 38.98 9.69 5.84
C GLU A 376 39.50 9.35 4.43
N LYS A 377 38.65 9.44 3.41
CA LYS A 377 39.04 9.24 2.00
C LYS A 377 40.00 10.32 1.50
N ALA A 378 39.80 11.57 1.91
CA ALA A 378 40.68 12.68 1.56
C ALA A 378 42.05 12.59 2.24
N THR A 379 42.14 12.02 3.44
CA THR A 379 43.43 11.75 4.10
C THR A 379 44.13 10.50 3.56
N ALA A 380 43.36 9.52 3.04
CA ALA A 380 43.90 8.27 2.51
C ALA A 380 44.51 8.40 1.09
N GLY A 381 44.14 9.43 0.31
CA GLY A 381 44.83 9.78 -0.93
C GLY A 381 45.58 11.10 -0.75
N PRO A 382 46.90 11.24 -1.04
CA PRO A 382 47.63 10.71 -2.19
C PRO A 382 49.03 10.17 -1.79
N GLY A 383 49.09 9.11 -0.98
CA GLY A 383 50.36 8.58 -0.44
C GLY A 383 51.08 7.51 -1.29
N THR A 384 50.48 6.97 -2.36
CA THR A 384 50.99 5.76 -3.03
C THR A 384 51.10 5.83 -4.56
N ALA A 385 50.84 6.97 -5.19
CA ALA A 385 51.23 7.20 -6.58
C ALA A 385 52.63 7.85 -6.63
N GLY A 386 53.63 7.12 -6.13
CA GLY A 386 55.04 7.44 -6.33
C GLY A 386 55.35 7.45 -7.83
N GLY A 387 56.00 8.51 -8.27
CA GLY A 387 56.18 8.81 -9.69
C GLY A 387 57.14 7.85 -10.38
N SER A 388 56.76 7.46 -11.58
CA SER A 388 57.71 7.24 -12.67
C SER A 388 57.42 8.31 -13.72
N ARG A 389 58.18 9.41 -13.67
CA ARG A 389 58.30 10.33 -14.82
C ARG A 389 58.96 9.54 -15.95
N PRO A 390 58.35 9.41 -17.15
CA PRO A 390 59.09 8.96 -18.31
C PRO A 390 60.09 10.07 -18.69
N SER A 391 61.36 9.68 -18.74
CA SER A 391 62.51 10.46 -19.22
C SER A 391 62.42 10.76 -20.71
#